data_AF-A0A9E2HW72-F1
#
_entry.id   AF-A0A9E2HW72-F1
#
_cell.length_a   1.000
_cell.length_b   1.000
_cell.length_c   1.000
_cell.angle_alpha   90.00
_cell.angle_beta   90.00
_cell.angle_gamma   90.00
#
_symmetry.space_group_name_H-M   'P 1'
#
loop_
_entity.id
_entity.type
_entity.pdbx_description
1 polymer ?
#
loop_
_entity_poly.entity_id
_entity_poly.type
_entity_poly.pdbx_seq_one_letter_code
_entity_poly.pdbx_strand_id
1 'polypeptide(L)'
;MSIYAIGDVQGCYDELMALLDCIHCDEAKDQLWFVGDLVNRGSRSLDVLRFIKALQPSPVIVLGNHDLHLLAIHAGCETIKPHDTFLDVLQASDGDELMQWLRNQSLLHYDNERQCLLVHAGIPPQWDLSLALHCAREVEAVLHGDTYRDLLSRMYSDQPDLWSDDLKGWDRYRYIINALTRMRYCDAQGRLDFKTKGSLTDAPKHLISWFNV
;
A
#
# COMPACT_ATOMS: atom_id res chain seq x y z
N MET A 1 21.54 -4.24 14.38
CA MET A 1 20.24 -4.37 13.73
C MET A 1 20.06 -3.18 12.82
N SER A 2 20.21 -3.41 11.53
CA SER A 2 19.88 -2.45 10.50
C SER A 2 18.41 -2.57 10.11
N ILE A 3 17.83 -1.50 9.58
CA ILE A 3 16.50 -1.52 8.97
C ILE A 3 16.68 -1.24 7.48
N TYR A 4 16.12 -2.10 6.64
CA TYR A 4 16.10 -1.93 5.19
C TYR A 4 14.66 -1.69 4.74
N ALA A 5 14.36 -0.47 4.32
CA ALA A 5 13.11 -0.12 3.66
C ALA A 5 13.23 -0.36 2.15
N ILE A 6 12.45 -1.32 1.65
CA ILE A 6 12.43 -1.76 0.26
C ILE A 6 11.21 -1.15 -0.41
N GLY A 7 11.44 -0.57 -1.59
CA GLY A 7 10.43 0.01 -2.46
C GLY A 7 9.46 -1.03 -3.04
N ASP A 8 8.59 -0.58 -3.94
CA ASP A 8 7.67 -1.42 -4.70
C ASP A 8 8.37 -2.67 -5.29
N VAL A 9 7.96 -3.85 -4.82
CA VAL A 9 8.55 -5.12 -5.28
C VAL A 9 7.89 -5.59 -6.58
N GLN A 10 6.57 -5.42 -6.68
CA GLN A 10 5.80 -5.65 -7.90
C GLN A 10 6.09 -7.01 -8.56
N GLY A 11 6.06 -8.09 -7.78
CA GLY A 11 6.29 -9.45 -8.28
C GLY A 11 7.70 -9.73 -8.84
N CYS A 12 8.67 -8.84 -8.64
CA CYS A 12 10.07 -8.98 -9.04
C CYS A 12 10.85 -9.78 -8.00
N TYR A 13 10.53 -11.07 -7.87
CA TYR A 13 11.13 -11.96 -6.87
C TYR A 13 12.65 -12.07 -7.01
N ASP A 14 13.15 -12.25 -8.24
CA ASP A 14 14.58 -12.48 -8.49
C ASP A 14 15.40 -11.22 -8.17
N GLU A 15 14.87 -10.04 -8.49
CA GLU A 15 15.46 -8.75 -8.15
C GLU A 15 15.44 -8.49 -6.64
N LEU A 16 14.37 -8.90 -5.95
CA LEU A 16 14.31 -8.82 -4.49
C LEU A 16 15.42 -9.68 -3.86
N MET A 17 15.55 -10.94 -4.29
CA MET A 17 16.62 -11.82 -3.77
C MET A 17 18.02 -11.25 -4.07
N ALA A 18 18.24 -10.76 -5.30
CA ALA A 18 19.51 -10.13 -5.67
C ALA A 18 19.81 -8.87 -4.85
N LEU A 19 18.79 -8.08 -4.51
CA LEU A 19 18.93 -6.92 -3.62
C LEU A 19 19.34 -7.36 -2.21
N LEU A 20 18.66 -8.36 -1.64
CA LEU A 20 18.95 -8.87 -0.30
C LEU A 20 20.37 -9.44 -0.19
N ASP A 21 20.82 -10.15 -1.22
CA ASP A 21 22.20 -10.64 -1.33
C ASP A 21 23.19 -9.46 -1.41
N CYS A 22 22.88 -8.43 -2.22
CA CYS A 22 23.76 -7.27 -2.41
C CYS A 22 23.96 -6.47 -1.12
N ILE A 23 22.90 -6.29 -0.33
CA ILE A 23 22.98 -5.59 0.96
C ILE A 23 23.47 -6.49 2.10
N HIS A 24 23.73 -7.78 1.83
CA HIS A 24 24.13 -8.80 2.79
C HIS A 24 23.15 -8.87 3.99
N CYS A 25 21.85 -8.88 3.70
CA CYS A 25 20.81 -8.87 4.73
C CYS A 25 20.92 -10.11 5.62
N ASP A 26 21.08 -9.91 6.93
CA ASP A 26 21.03 -11.01 7.91
C ASP A 26 19.63 -11.04 8.51
N GLU A 27 18.76 -11.91 7.98
CA GLU A 27 17.36 -12.03 8.44
C GLU A 27 17.25 -12.32 9.95
N ALA A 28 18.29 -12.87 10.60
CA ALA A 28 18.27 -13.11 12.04
C ALA A 28 18.58 -11.87 12.88
N LYS A 29 19.12 -10.80 12.28
CA LYS A 29 19.61 -9.60 12.99
C LYS A 29 19.07 -8.29 12.46
N ASP A 30 18.64 -8.26 11.20
CA ASP A 30 18.15 -7.08 10.51
C ASP A 30 16.63 -7.14 10.36
N GLN A 31 16.03 -5.97 10.12
CA GLN A 31 14.59 -5.85 9.94
C GLN A 31 14.28 -5.35 8.53
N LEU A 32 13.38 -6.06 7.86
CA LEU A 32 12.90 -5.68 6.53
C LEU A 32 11.59 -4.93 6.64
N TRP A 33 11.53 -3.80 5.95
CA TRP A 33 10.36 -2.94 5.82
C TRP A 33 9.97 -2.89 4.34
N PHE A 34 8.71 -3.16 4.02
CA PHE A 34 8.20 -3.12 2.64
C PHE A 34 7.15 -2.02 2.50
N VAL A 35 7.29 -1.17 1.47
CA VAL A 35 6.36 -0.06 1.19
C VAL A 35 5.08 -0.47 0.48
N GLY A 36 4.83 -1.77 0.32
CA GLY A 36 3.66 -2.29 -0.40
C GLY A 36 3.89 -2.41 -1.90
N ASP A 37 2.80 -2.60 -2.64
CA ASP A 37 2.81 -3.03 -4.04
C ASP A 37 3.75 -4.24 -4.21
N LEU A 38 3.51 -5.27 -3.40
CA LEU A 38 4.29 -6.50 -3.41
C LEU A 38 4.04 -7.32 -4.68
N VAL A 39 2.86 -7.13 -5.27
CA VAL A 39 2.34 -7.90 -6.41
C VAL A 39 2.14 -7.02 -7.64
N ASN A 40 1.81 -7.69 -8.75
CA ASN A 40 1.49 -7.11 -10.05
C ASN A 40 2.73 -6.58 -10.81
N ARG A 41 2.61 -6.30 -12.12
CA ARG A 41 3.70 -5.96 -13.07
C ARG A 41 4.68 -7.09 -13.35
N GLY A 42 5.38 -7.59 -12.33
CA GLY A 42 6.29 -8.73 -12.42
C GLY A 42 5.55 -10.05 -12.44
N SER A 43 6.20 -11.10 -12.93
CA SER A 43 5.59 -12.41 -13.16
C SER A 43 5.60 -13.36 -11.97
N ARG A 44 6.24 -13.00 -10.84
CA ARG A 44 6.48 -13.88 -9.69
C ARG A 44 5.83 -13.37 -8.41
N SER A 45 4.61 -12.84 -8.52
CA SER A 45 3.85 -12.30 -7.38
C SER A 45 3.63 -13.36 -6.28
N LEU A 46 3.34 -14.62 -6.64
CA LEU A 46 3.16 -15.70 -5.66
C LEU A 46 4.44 -15.99 -4.86
N ASP A 47 5.60 -16.01 -5.52
CA ASP A 47 6.88 -16.25 -4.85
C ASP A 47 7.22 -15.11 -3.88
N VAL A 48 6.99 -13.86 -4.29
CA VAL A 48 7.16 -12.68 -3.41
C VAL A 48 6.31 -12.80 -2.15
N LEU A 49 5.00 -13.07 -2.29
CA LEU A 49 4.11 -13.16 -1.13
C LEU A 49 4.52 -14.30 -0.18
N ARG A 50 4.85 -15.48 -0.72
CA ARG A 50 5.27 -16.63 0.09
C ARG A 50 6.57 -16.34 0.83
N PHE A 51 7.55 -15.77 0.16
CA PHE A 51 8.84 -15.42 0.74
C PHE A 51 8.67 -14.39 1.87
N ILE A 52 8.01 -13.26 1.58
CA ILE A 52 7.83 -12.19 2.58
C ILE A 52 7.04 -12.69 3.80
N LYS A 53 6.00 -13.51 3.58
CA LYS A 53 5.23 -14.13 4.67
C LYS A 53 6.07 -15.09 5.52
N ALA A 54 7.05 -15.77 4.94
CA ALA A 54 7.89 -16.75 5.61
C ALA A 54 9.05 -16.14 6.41
N LEU A 55 9.41 -14.88 6.16
CA LEU A 55 10.48 -14.18 6.86
C LEU A 55 10.29 -14.18 8.38
N GLN A 56 11.41 -14.34 9.10
CA GLN A 56 11.48 -14.29 10.55
C GLN A 56 12.72 -13.48 10.99
N PRO A 57 12.56 -12.45 11.86
CA PRO A 57 11.31 -11.97 12.43
C PRO A 57 10.38 -11.39 11.37
N SER A 58 9.07 -11.34 11.68
CA SER A 58 8.09 -10.83 10.70
C SER A 58 8.46 -9.41 10.24
N PRO A 59 8.44 -9.16 8.92
CA PRO A 59 8.78 -7.85 8.38
C PRO A 59 7.68 -6.83 8.70
N VAL A 60 8.04 -5.55 8.64
CA VAL A 60 7.06 -4.45 8.65
C VAL A 60 6.56 -4.25 7.22
N ILE A 61 5.25 -4.25 7.03
CA ILE A 61 4.65 -4.09 5.71
C ILE A 61 3.56 -3.03 5.79
N VAL A 62 3.55 -2.13 4.82
CA VAL A 62 2.39 -1.30 4.51
C VAL A 62 1.78 -1.71 3.17
N LEU A 63 0.46 -1.62 3.05
CA LEU A 63 -0.27 -2.01 1.84
C LEU A 63 -0.23 -0.90 0.79
N GLY A 64 0.04 -1.29 -0.45
CA GLY A 64 -0.07 -0.44 -1.62
C GLY A 64 -1.39 -0.63 -2.38
N ASN A 65 -1.57 0.13 -3.46
CA ASN A 65 -2.79 0.08 -4.27
C ASN A 65 -2.95 -1.26 -5.02
N HIS A 66 -1.86 -1.90 -5.44
CA HIS A 66 -1.89 -3.18 -6.14
C HIS A 66 -2.18 -4.34 -5.18
N ASP A 67 -1.75 -4.25 -3.92
CA ASP A 67 -2.09 -5.24 -2.89
C ASP A 67 -3.59 -5.20 -2.58
N LEU A 68 -4.15 -4.00 -2.38
CA LEU A 68 -5.60 -3.83 -2.21
C LEU A 68 -6.37 -4.29 -3.45
N HIS A 69 -5.86 -4.04 -4.66
CA HIS A 69 -6.47 -4.54 -5.89
C HIS A 69 -6.56 -6.06 -5.91
N LEU A 70 -5.46 -6.76 -5.60
CA LEU A 70 -5.44 -8.22 -5.49
C LEU A 70 -6.46 -8.73 -4.46
N LEU A 71 -6.54 -8.12 -3.29
CA LEU A 71 -7.54 -8.47 -2.27
C LEU A 71 -8.98 -8.30 -2.79
N ALA A 72 -9.25 -7.22 -3.55
CA ALA A 72 -10.57 -6.99 -4.13
C ALA A 72 -10.93 -8.02 -5.21
N ILE A 73 -9.98 -8.44 -6.05
CA ILE A 73 -10.18 -9.52 -7.03
C ILE A 73 -10.49 -10.83 -6.30
N HIS A 74 -9.68 -11.21 -5.32
CA HIS A 74 -9.89 -12.43 -4.54
C HIS A 74 -11.24 -12.46 -3.83
N ALA A 75 -11.66 -11.31 -3.28
CA ALA A 75 -12.95 -11.16 -2.63
C ALA A 75 -14.16 -11.18 -3.59
N GLY A 76 -13.93 -11.19 -4.91
CA GLY A 76 -14.97 -11.11 -5.93
C GLY A 76 -15.61 -9.72 -6.06
N CYS A 77 -14.93 -8.68 -5.56
CA CYS A 77 -15.39 -7.29 -5.58
C CYS A 77 -15.01 -6.57 -6.88
N GLU A 78 -14.06 -7.11 -7.63
CA GLU A 78 -13.59 -6.58 -8.91
C GLU A 78 -13.17 -7.71 -9.86
N THR A 79 -12.94 -7.36 -11.12
CA THR A 79 -12.53 -8.31 -12.16
C THR A 79 -11.07 -8.12 -12.58
N ILE A 80 -10.39 -9.23 -12.87
CA ILE A 80 -9.01 -9.24 -13.38
C ILE A 80 -8.91 -8.36 -14.64
N LYS A 81 -7.88 -7.52 -14.67
CA LYS A 81 -7.58 -6.65 -15.80
C LYS A 81 -6.47 -7.27 -16.67
N PRO A 82 -6.37 -6.91 -17.96
CA PRO A 82 -5.38 -7.49 -18.87
C PRO A 82 -3.91 -7.32 -18.47
N HIS A 83 -3.61 -6.38 -17.57
CA HIS A 83 -2.25 -6.09 -17.11
C HIS A 83 -1.95 -6.70 -15.74
N ASP A 84 -2.89 -7.41 -15.13
CA ASP A 84 -2.66 -8.08 -13.86
C ASP A 84 -1.85 -9.36 -14.06
N THR A 85 -0.77 -9.50 -13.28
CA THR A 85 0.20 -10.61 -13.40
C THR A 85 0.22 -11.54 -12.19
N PHE A 86 -0.82 -11.50 -11.35
CA PHE A 86 -0.91 -12.25 -10.09
C PHE A 86 -1.96 -13.38 -10.11
N LEU A 87 -2.35 -13.86 -11.31
CA LEU A 87 -3.34 -14.93 -11.43
C LEU A 87 -2.89 -16.24 -10.75
N ASP A 88 -1.58 -16.49 -10.74
CA ASP A 88 -0.95 -17.58 -10.01
C ASP A 88 -1.28 -17.54 -8.51
N VAL A 89 -1.32 -16.35 -7.90
CA VAL A 89 -1.73 -16.17 -6.49
C VAL A 89 -3.17 -16.62 -6.26
N LEU A 90 -4.08 -16.23 -7.16
CA LEU A 90 -5.50 -16.55 -7.04
C LEU A 90 -5.81 -18.04 -7.25
N GLN A 91 -4.95 -18.74 -8.00
CA GLN A 91 -5.07 -20.16 -8.32
C GLN A 91 -4.28 -21.05 -7.36
N ALA A 92 -3.42 -20.46 -6.52
CA ALA A 92 -2.60 -21.20 -5.59
C ALA A 92 -3.45 -21.89 -4.51
N SER A 93 -3.04 -23.10 -4.12
CA SER A 93 -3.73 -23.86 -3.07
C SER A 93 -3.73 -23.17 -1.70
N ASP A 94 -2.73 -22.33 -1.45
CA ASP A 94 -2.55 -21.49 -0.27
C ASP A 94 -3.01 -20.04 -0.50
N GLY A 95 -3.67 -19.74 -1.62
CA GLY A 95 -4.13 -18.39 -1.97
C GLY A 95 -4.99 -17.74 -0.88
N ASP A 96 -5.95 -18.48 -0.31
CA ASP A 96 -6.79 -17.99 0.79
C ASP A 96 -5.97 -17.64 2.04
N GLU A 97 -4.96 -18.44 2.37
CA GLU A 97 -4.06 -18.17 3.49
C GLU A 97 -3.24 -16.90 3.24
N LEU A 98 -2.71 -16.74 2.02
CA LEU A 98 -1.96 -15.56 1.61
C LEU A 98 -2.83 -14.30 1.66
N MET A 99 -4.08 -14.36 1.22
CA MET A 99 -4.99 -13.20 1.26
C MET A 99 -5.41 -12.86 2.69
N GLN A 100 -5.63 -13.87 3.53
CA GLN A 100 -5.87 -13.67 4.95
C GLN A 100 -4.65 -13.03 5.63
N TRP A 101 -3.43 -13.42 5.28
CA TRP A 101 -2.23 -12.77 5.79
C TRP A 101 -2.08 -11.34 5.26
N LEU A 102 -2.21 -11.13 3.95
CA LEU A 102 -2.00 -9.84 3.29
C LEU A 102 -2.99 -8.78 3.80
N ARG A 103 -4.28 -9.13 3.95
CA ARG A 103 -5.27 -8.16 4.44
C ARG A 103 -5.01 -7.69 5.87
N ASN A 104 -4.25 -8.45 6.66
CA ASN A 104 -3.92 -8.09 8.04
C ASN A 104 -2.63 -7.24 8.16
N GLN A 105 -2.04 -6.81 7.05
CA GLN A 105 -0.94 -5.83 7.06
C GLN A 105 -1.47 -4.41 7.32
N SER A 106 -0.56 -3.51 7.68
CA SER A 106 -0.89 -2.10 7.96
C SER A 106 -1.06 -1.29 6.67
N LEU A 107 -1.72 -0.14 6.73
CA LEU A 107 -1.66 0.92 5.72
C LEU A 107 -0.57 1.95 6.04
N LEU A 108 -0.21 2.07 7.32
CA LEU A 108 0.80 3.01 7.80
C LEU A 108 1.47 2.45 9.06
N HIS A 109 2.79 2.52 9.09
CA HIS A 109 3.59 2.11 10.25
C HIS A 109 4.40 3.28 10.77
N TYR A 110 4.47 3.43 12.09
CA TYR A 110 5.29 4.45 12.74
C TYR A 110 6.17 3.82 13.82
N ASP A 111 7.48 3.99 13.66
CA ASP A 111 8.47 3.62 14.67
C ASP A 111 8.74 4.84 15.57
N ASN A 112 8.24 4.76 16.81
CA ASN A 112 8.41 5.81 17.81
C ASN A 112 9.88 6.00 18.25
N GLU A 113 10.69 4.95 18.26
CA GLU A 113 12.09 5.07 18.69
C GLU A 113 12.90 5.84 17.67
N ARG A 114 12.65 5.58 16.39
CA ARG A 114 13.40 6.16 15.26
C ARG A 114 12.76 7.41 14.68
N GLN A 115 11.51 7.70 15.07
CA GLN A 115 10.71 8.78 14.49
C GLN A 115 10.55 8.61 12.97
N CYS A 116 10.39 7.36 12.53
CA CYS A 116 10.25 7.00 11.11
C CYS A 116 8.84 6.55 10.80
N LEU A 117 8.29 7.06 9.69
CA LEU A 117 6.98 6.69 9.17
C LEU A 117 7.14 5.93 7.85
N LEU A 118 6.46 4.81 7.73
CA LEU A 118 6.35 4.04 6.49
C LEU A 118 4.90 4.12 6.00
N VAL A 119 4.72 4.48 4.74
CA VAL A 119 3.43 4.57 4.04
C VAL A 119 3.71 4.41 2.55
N HIS A 120 2.79 3.83 1.79
CA HIS A 120 3.00 3.54 0.37
C HIS A 120 3.12 4.81 -0.49
N ALA A 121 2.16 5.74 -0.39
CA ALA A 121 2.16 6.96 -1.19
C ALA A 121 2.72 8.18 -0.44
N GLY A 122 2.16 8.46 0.75
CA GLY A 122 2.49 9.66 1.51
C GLY A 122 1.40 10.06 2.50
N ILE A 123 1.59 11.22 3.14
CA ILE A 123 0.64 11.82 4.08
C ILE A 123 0.07 13.10 3.47
N PRO A 124 -1.25 13.23 3.28
CA PRO A 124 -1.80 14.43 2.69
C PRO A 124 -1.49 15.66 3.56
N PRO A 125 -1.28 16.85 2.96
CA PRO A 125 -0.76 18.03 3.66
C PRO A 125 -1.67 18.55 4.78
N GLN A 126 -2.95 18.19 4.76
CA GLN A 126 -3.92 18.55 5.80
C GLN A 126 -3.81 17.69 7.06
N TRP A 127 -3.00 16.63 7.07
CA TRP A 127 -2.91 15.70 8.18
C TRP A 127 -1.64 15.90 8.99
N ASP A 128 -1.80 15.94 10.31
CA ASP A 128 -0.69 15.67 11.22
C ASP A 128 -0.48 14.15 11.40
N LEU A 129 0.61 13.79 12.09
CA LEU A 129 0.96 12.39 12.37
C LEU A 129 -0.14 11.66 13.14
N SER A 130 -0.79 12.33 14.10
CA SER A 130 -1.82 11.71 14.95
C SER A 130 -3.06 11.35 14.13
N LEU A 131 -3.49 12.27 13.27
CA LEU A 131 -4.61 12.06 12.36
C LEU A 131 -4.29 10.96 11.34
N ALA A 132 -3.08 10.95 10.76
CA ALA A 132 -2.65 9.92 9.84
C ALA A 132 -2.69 8.51 10.47
N LEU A 133 -2.14 8.36 11.68
CA LEU A 133 -2.17 7.11 12.44
C LEU A 133 -3.60 6.67 12.77
N HIS A 134 -4.47 7.62 13.14
CA HIS A 134 -5.87 7.33 13.45
C HIS A 134 -6.64 6.85 12.22
N CYS A 135 -6.52 7.59 11.10
CA CYS A 135 -7.16 7.25 9.84
C CYS A 135 -6.72 5.88 9.30
N ALA A 136 -5.42 5.58 9.35
CA ALA A 136 -4.91 4.28 8.92
C ALA A 136 -5.55 3.13 9.74
N ARG A 137 -5.53 3.25 11.08
CA ARG A 137 -6.14 2.27 11.99
C ARG A 137 -7.65 2.09 11.77
N GLU A 138 -8.34 3.17 11.43
CA GLU A 138 -9.78 3.15 11.14
C GLU A 138 -10.09 2.25 9.94
N VAL A 139 -9.32 2.38 8.86
CA VAL A 139 -9.49 1.54 7.66
C VAL A 139 -8.97 0.12 7.89
N GLU A 140 -7.82 -0.03 8.56
CA GLU A 140 -7.26 -1.33 8.94
C GLU A 140 -8.26 -2.15 9.76
N ALA A 141 -8.95 -1.56 10.73
CA ALA A 141 -9.95 -2.28 11.53
C ALA A 141 -11.08 -2.89 10.67
N VAL A 142 -11.50 -2.20 9.61
CA VAL A 142 -12.49 -2.72 8.66
C VAL A 142 -11.89 -3.80 7.76
N LEU A 143 -10.66 -3.58 7.27
CA LEU A 143 -9.95 -4.51 6.39
C LEU A 143 -9.61 -5.84 7.10
N HIS A 144 -9.31 -5.76 8.41
CA HIS A 144 -9.00 -6.90 9.29
C HIS A 144 -10.26 -7.60 9.78
N GLY A 145 -11.40 -6.90 9.80
CA GLY A 145 -12.70 -7.43 10.20
C GLY A 145 -13.46 -8.21 9.13
N ASP A 146 -14.69 -8.60 9.47
CA ASP A 146 -15.57 -9.42 8.60
C ASP A 146 -16.19 -8.62 7.44
N THR A 147 -16.27 -7.29 7.57
CA THR A 147 -16.88 -6.40 6.58
C THR A 147 -15.88 -5.88 5.53
N TYR A 148 -14.67 -6.46 5.48
CA TYR A 148 -13.62 -6.05 4.55
C TYR A 148 -14.08 -6.06 3.06
N ARG A 149 -14.98 -6.97 2.69
CA ARG A 149 -15.54 -7.05 1.33
C ARG A 149 -16.37 -5.81 0.97
N ASP A 150 -17.09 -5.22 1.93
CA ASP A 150 -17.83 -3.98 1.72
C ASP A 150 -16.88 -2.79 1.49
N LEU A 151 -15.75 -2.77 2.20
CA LEU A 151 -14.69 -1.77 1.98
C LEU A 151 -14.08 -1.92 0.57
N LEU A 152 -13.65 -3.14 0.21
CA LEU A 152 -12.98 -3.42 -1.07
C LEU A 152 -13.89 -3.14 -2.28
N SER A 153 -15.19 -3.41 -2.17
CA SER A 153 -16.14 -3.09 -3.25
C SER A 153 -16.44 -1.59 -3.40
N ARG A 154 -16.13 -0.77 -2.39
CA ARG A 154 -16.47 0.67 -2.37
C ARG A 154 -15.26 1.59 -2.51
N MET A 155 -14.04 1.06 -2.51
CA MET A 155 -12.82 1.86 -2.61
C MET A 155 -12.55 2.39 -4.03
N TYR A 156 -13.18 1.83 -5.07
CA TYR A 156 -12.99 2.24 -6.46
C TYR A 156 -13.74 3.53 -6.79
N SER A 157 -13.15 4.66 -6.42
CA SER A 157 -13.51 5.98 -6.94
C SER A 157 -12.42 6.98 -6.61
N ASP A 158 -12.31 8.03 -7.43
CA ASP A 158 -11.37 9.14 -7.23
C ASP A 158 -11.96 10.25 -6.34
N GLN A 159 -13.20 10.08 -5.84
CA GLN A 159 -13.90 11.04 -4.99
C GLN A 159 -14.25 10.43 -3.63
N PRO A 160 -14.14 11.17 -2.52
CA PRO A 160 -13.70 12.56 -2.44
C PRO A 160 -12.17 12.69 -2.60
N ASP A 161 -11.73 13.84 -3.13
CA ASP A 161 -10.32 14.16 -3.40
C ASP A 161 -9.77 15.27 -2.49
N LEU A 162 -10.57 15.82 -1.57
CA LEU A 162 -10.14 16.80 -0.58
C LEU A 162 -10.56 16.35 0.83
N TRP A 163 -9.65 16.46 1.80
CA TRP A 163 -9.96 16.15 3.19
C TRP A 163 -10.99 17.13 3.76
N SER A 164 -11.91 16.60 4.55
CA SER A 164 -12.77 17.37 5.45
C SER A 164 -13.02 16.54 6.71
N ASP A 165 -13.01 17.18 7.87
CA ASP A 165 -13.34 16.53 9.15
C ASP A 165 -14.79 16.04 9.20
N ASP A 166 -15.64 16.53 8.30
CA ASP A 166 -17.03 16.09 8.15
C ASP A 166 -17.18 14.79 7.33
N LEU A 167 -16.10 14.29 6.70
CA LEU A 167 -16.13 13.02 5.98
C LEU A 167 -16.49 11.88 6.93
N LYS A 168 -17.47 11.06 6.52
CA LYS A 168 -17.97 9.91 7.30
C LYS A 168 -18.18 8.69 6.43
N GLY A 169 -18.16 7.52 7.06
CA GLY A 169 -18.46 6.25 6.40
C GLY A 169 -17.56 5.99 5.19
N TRP A 170 -18.15 5.54 4.08
CA TRP A 170 -17.41 5.06 2.92
C TRP A 170 -16.59 6.13 2.21
N ASP A 171 -17.06 7.38 2.18
CA ASP A 171 -16.32 8.48 1.54
C ASP A 171 -15.06 8.82 2.34
N ARG A 172 -15.14 8.73 3.69
CA ARG A 172 -13.98 8.86 4.57
C ARG A 172 -12.96 7.75 4.32
N TYR A 173 -13.39 6.48 4.34
CA TYR A 173 -12.49 5.36 4.10
C TYR A 173 -11.83 5.42 2.73
N ARG A 174 -12.59 5.79 1.70
CA ARG A 174 -12.07 5.91 0.35
C ARG A 174 -11.05 7.03 0.23
N TYR A 175 -11.28 8.20 0.85
CA TYR A 175 -10.28 9.25 0.91
C TYR A 175 -8.99 8.73 1.55
N ILE A 176 -9.11 8.08 2.72
CA ILE A 176 -7.95 7.56 3.47
C ILE A 176 -7.15 6.59 2.61
N ILE A 177 -7.81 5.60 1.99
CA ILE A 177 -7.17 4.63 1.09
C ILE A 177 -6.47 5.35 -0.06
N ASN A 178 -7.16 6.27 -0.74
CA ASN A 178 -6.60 6.99 -1.88
C ASN A 178 -5.39 7.84 -1.48
N ALA A 179 -5.46 8.53 -0.34
CA ALA A 179 -4.37 9.35 0.17
C ALA A 179 -3.13 8.51 0.50
N LEU A 180 -3.31 7.39 1.22
CA LEU A 180 -2.20 6.55 1.69
C LEU A 180 -1.62 5.65 0.60
N THR A 181 -2.38 5.33 -0.44
CA THR A 181 -1.97 4.32 -1.46
C THR A 181 -1.88 4.83 -2.89
N ARG A 182 -2.38 6.02 -3.22
CA ARG A 182 -2.43 6.49 -4.62
C ARG A 182 -1.96 7.92 -4.85
N MET A 183 -1.69 8.68 -3.78
CA MET A 183 -1.32 10.09 -3.85
C MET A 183 0.02 10.30 -4.57
N ARG A 184 0.08 11.35 -5.40
CA ARG A 184 1.31 11.79 -6.08
C ARG A 184 1.41 13.31 -6.05
N TYR A 185 0.38 13.95 -6.61
CA TYR A 185 0.26 15.39 -6.71
C TYR A 185 -0.98 15.90 -5.97
N CYS A 186 -0.91 17.15 -5.53
CA CYS A 186 -2.01 17.91 -4.99
C CYS A 186 -2.10 19.29 -5.65
N ASP A 187 -3.26 19.94 -5.58
CA ASP A 187 -3.35 21.39 -5.80
C ASP A 187 -2.89 22.17 -4.56
N ALA A 188 -2.87 23.51 -4.65
CA ALA A 188 -2.48 24.40 -3.55
C ALA A 188 -3.44 24.39 -2.33
N GLN A 189 -4.58 23.70 -2.43
CA GLN A 189 -5.51 23.47 -1.32
C GLN A 189 -5.35 22.04 -0.75
N GLY A 190 -4.41 21.26 -1.29
CA GLY A 190 -4.18 19.87 -0.92
C GLY A 190 -5.21 18.90 -1.50
N ARG A 191 -5.93 19.27 -2.57
CA ARG A 191 -6.80 18.33 -3.29
C ARG A 191 -5.95 17.34 -4.07
N LEU A 192 -6.20 16.05 -3.89
CA LEU A 192 -5.48 14.96 -4.52
C LEU A 192 -5.76 14.92 -6.02
N ASP A 193 -4.71 14.78 -6.84
CA ASP A 193 -4.85 14.47 -8.26
C ASP A 193 -4.49 13.01 -8.56
N PHE A 194 -5.42 12.30 -9.20
CA PHE A 194 -5.28 10.89 -9.58
C PHE A 194 -5.04 10.67 -11.07
N LYS A 195 -5.09 11.73 -11.88
CA LYS A 195 -4.99 11.63 -13.34
C LYS A 195 -3.55 11.79 -13.83
N THR A 196 -2.80 12.71 -13.23
CA THR A 196 -1.43 13.02 -13.64
C THR A 196 -0.50 11.91 -13.18
N LYS A 197 0.25 11.37 -14.14
CA LYS A 197 1.29 10.36 -13.93
C LYS A 197 2.59 10.87 -14.54
N GLY A 198 3.72 10.42 -13.99
CA GLY A 198 5.03 10.74 -14.54
C GLY A 198 5.78 11.82 -13.77
N SER A 199 6.82 12.33 -14.43
CA SER A 199 7.87 13.12 -13.80
C SER A 199 7.41 14.52 -13.37
N LEU A 200 8.17 15.12 -12.43
CA LEU A 200 7.91 16.48 -11.95
C LEU A 200 7.98 17.53 -13.06
N THR A 201 8.76 17.30 -14.12
CA THR A 201 8.95 18.27 -15.20
C THR A 201 7.74 18.36 -16.13
N ASP A 202 6.91 17.32 -16.18
CA ASP A 202 5.74 17.22 -17.06
C ASP A 202 4.43 17.59 -16.34
N ALA A 203 4.48 17.83 -15.03
CA ALA A 203 3.31 18.11 -14.23
C ALA A 203 2.69 19.48 -14.60
N PRO A 204 1.35 19.56 -14.73
CA PRO A 204 0.66 20.84 -14.88
C PRO A 204 1.04 21.84 -13.79
N LYS A 205 1.22 23.12 -14.15
CA LYS A 205 1.71 24.17 -13.23
C LYS A 205 0.88 24.38 -11.94
N HIS A 206 -0.38 23.94 -11.93
CA HIS A 206 -1.26 24.06 -10.78
C HIS A 206 -1.15 22.88 -9.80
N LEU A 207 -0.40 21.83 -10.18
CA LEU A 207 -0.14 20.65 -9.37
C LEU A 207 1.25 20.75 -8.73
N ILE A 208 1.30 20.35 -7.47
CA ILE A 208 2.47 20.36 -6.61
C ILE A 208 2.64 18.92 -6.10
N SER A 209 3.88 18.42 -6.04
CA SER A 209 4.14 17.13 -5.38
C SER A 209 3.66 17.17 -3.94
N TRP A 210 3.02 16.12 -3.45
CA TRP A 210 2.37 16.14 -2.13
C TRP A 210 3.29 16.62 -1.00
N PHE A 211 4.58 16.28 -1.05
CA PHE A 211 5.59 16.63 -0.05
C PHE A 211 6.12 18.07 -0.16
N ASN A 212 5.65 18.85 -1.13
CA ASN A 212 6.02 20.25 -1.36
C ASN A 212 4.83 21.23 -1.19
N VAL A 213 3.65 20.72 -0.82
CA VAL A 213 2.44 21.53 -0.61
C VAL A 213 2.54 22.32 0.68
#